data_AF-A0A3D6EUA9-F1
#
_entry.id   AF-A0A3D6EUA9-F1
#
_cell.length_a   1.000
_cell.length_b   1.000
_cell.length_c   1.000
_cell.angle_alpha   90.00
_cell.angle_beta   90.00
_cell.angle_gamma   90.00
#
_symmetry.space_group_name_H-M   'P 1'
#
loop_
_entity.id
_entity.type
_entity.pdbx_description
1 polymer ?
#
loop_
_entity_poly.entity_id
_entity_poly.type
_entity_poly.pdbx_seq_one_letter_code
_entity_poly.pdbx_strand_id
1 'polypeptide(L)'
;GGTFEMDMTSITCADITDEKSNRRLVDHLKSEDFFSVVRFPTSKFVITKVEPKSTNEYTVTGNLTIKEKTNSITFTAKVNTINNQTIAEATLVFDRSKYDVKFGSQSFFENLGDKLVYDDVDMTVKLVLRSE
;
A
#
# COMPACT_ATOMS: atom_id res chain seq x y z
N GLY A 1 15.13 -12.74 2.83
CA GLY A 1 13.77 -12.36 3.25
C GLY A 1 13.79 -10.91 3.71
N GLY A 2 12.61 -10.30 3.90
CA GLY A 2 12.48 -8.91 4.35
C GLY A 2 11.06 -8.66 4.82
N THR A 3 10.89 -7.74 5.77
CA THR A 3 9.59 -7.33 6.30
C THR A 3 9.50 -5.82 6.26
N PHE A 4 8.36 -5.31 5.80
CA PHE A 4 8.02 -3.90 5.84
C PHE A 4 6.77 -3.74 6.69
N GLU A 5 6.86 -2.86 7.67
CA GLU A 5 5.72 -2.48 8.51
C GLU A 5 5.35 -1.04 8.16
N MET A 6 4.10 -0.86 7.78
CA MET A 6 3.52 0.42 7.40
C MET A 6 2.72 0.93 8.59
N ASP A 7 3.13 2.06 9.14
CA ASP A 7 2.37 2.76 10.17
C ASP A 7 1.14 3.41 9.52
N MET A 8 -0.04 2.83 9.77
CA MET A 8 -1.29 3.32 9.19
C MET A 8 -1.75 4.62 9.87
N THR A 9 -1.19 4.97 11.03
CA THR A 9 -1.47 6.25 11.69
C THR A 9 -0.83 7.42 10.94
N SER A 10 0.18 7.16 10.11
CA SER A 10 0.92 8.18 9.34
C SER A 10 0.26 8.54 8.00
N ILE A 11 -0.94 8.05 7.70
CA ILE A 11 -1.66 8.41 6.46
C ILE A 11 -1.92 9.93 6.43
N THR A 12 -1.56 10.54 5.29
CA THR A 12 -1.77 11.94 4.94
C THR A 12 -2.27 12.05 3.49
N CYS A 13 -2.98 13.13 3.15
CA CYS A 13 -3.34 13.44 1.77
C CYS A 13 -2.52 14.66 1.30
N ALA A 14 -1.77 14.53 0.21
CA ALA A 14 -0.99 15.63 -0.35
C ALA A 14 -1.76 16.44 -1.41
N ASP A 15 -2.79 15.85 -2.01
CA ASP A 15 -3.47 16.40 -3.20
C ASP A 15 -4.52 17.46 -2.86
N ILE A 16 -5.14 17.36 -1.68
CA ILE A 16 -6.18 18.30 -1.23
C ILE A 16 -5.53 19.37 -0.35
N THR A 17 -5.49 20.61 -0.83
CA THR A 17 -4.90 21.74 -0.10
C THR A 17 -5.86 22.40 0.89
N ASP A 18 -7.17 22.29 0.68
CA ASP A 18 -8.18 22.75 1.66
C ASP A 18 -8.12 21.89 2.92
N GLU A 19 -7.80 22.51 4.06
CA GLU A 19 -7.53 21.80 5.31
C GLU A 19 -8.74 20.98 5.79
N LYS A 20 -9.95 21.51 5.67
CA LYS A 20 -11.17 20.85 6.16
C LYS A 20 -11.48 19.61 5.33
N SER A 21 -11.39 19.71 4.01
CA SER A 21 -11.65 18.61 3.09
C SER A 21 -10.56 17.54 3.19
N ASN A 22 -9.29 17.96 3.33
CA ASN A 22 -8.17 17.07 3.56
C ASN A 22 -8.35 16.26 4.84
N ARG A 23 -8.59 16.94 5.98
CA ARG A 23 -8.81 16.29 7.27
C ARG A 23 -9.98 15.32 7.20
N ARG A 24 -11.10 15.73 6.60
CA ARG A 24 -12.27 14.85 6.43
C ARG A 24 -11.93 13.57 5.66
N LEU A 25 -11.17 13.67 4.58
CA LEU A 25 -10.76 12.48 3.80
C LEU A 25 -9.83 11.59 4.63
N VAL A 26 -8.78 12.17 5.24
CA VAL A 26 -7.81 11.40 6.03
C VAL A 26 -8.49 10.71 7.22
N ASP A 27 -9.36 11.41 7.93
CA ASP A 27 -10.13 10.83 9.05
C ASP A 27 -11.02 9.68 8.59
N HIS A 28 -11.65 9.81 7.41
CA HIS A 28 -12.47 8.75 6.83
C HIS A 28 -11.64 7.54 6.40
N LEU A 29 -10.47 7.73 5.77
CA LEU A 29 -9.56 6.62 5.43
C LEU A 29 -9.09 5.86 6.67
N LYS A 30 -8.96 6.56 7.82
CA LYS A 30 -8.57 5.97 9.10
C LYS A 30 -9.73 5.30 9.85
N SER A 31 -10.99 5.57 9.48
CA SER A 31 -12.18 5.09 10.18
C SER A 31 -12.44 3.58 9.96
N GLU A 32 -13.40 3.02 10.70
CA GLU A 32 -13.83 1.63 10.55
C GLU A 32 -14.42 1.29 9.18
N ASP A 33 -14.94 2.29 8.46
CA ASP A 33 -15.49 2.12 7.11
C ASP A 33 -14.39 1.81 6.06
N PHE A 34 -13.13 2.09 6.41
CA PHE A 34 -11.98 1.90 5.53
C PHE A 34 -10.89 1.03 6.19
N PHE A 35 -9.76 1.60 6.61
CA PHE A 35 -8.64 0.81 7.15
C PHE A 35 -8.77 0.46 8.64
N SER A 36 -9.70 1.07 9.37
CA SER A 36 -9.92 0.84 10.80
C SER A 36 -8.63 0.97 11.62
N VAL A 37 -7.94 2.10 11.43
CA VAL A 37 -6.55 2.31 11.89
C VAL A 37 -6.41 2.24 13.41
N VAL A 38 -7.45 2.59 14.18
CA VAL A 38 -7.44 2.44 15.64
C VAL A 38 -7.29 0.97 16.06
N ARG A 39 -7.89 0.05 15.30
CA ARG A 39 -7.82 -1.41 15.56
C ARG A 39 -6.62 -2.06 14.88
N PHE A 40 -6.22 -1.53 13.73
CA PHE A 40 -5.13 -2.04 12.90
C PHE A 40 -4.14 -0.92 12.58
N PRO A 41 -3.33 -0.47 13.56
CA PRO A 41 -2.41 0.64 13.38
C PRO A 41 -1.23 0.31 12.45
N THR A 42 -1.04 -0.97 12.12
CA THR A 42 0.07 -1.43 11.30
C THR A 42 -0.43 -2.38 10.21
N SER A 43 -0.02 -2.12 8.97
CA SER A 43 -0.10 -3.10 7.87
C SER A 43 1.30 -3.66 7.59
N LYS A 44 1.39 -4.88 7.07
CA LYS A 44 2.66 -5.60 6.96
C LYS A 44 2.84 -6.25 5.60
N PHE A 45 4.01 -6.11 5.02
CA PHE A 45 4.43 -6.87 3.84
C PHE A 45 5.61 -7.76 4.17
N VAL A 46 5.48 -9.07 3.96
CA VAL A 46 6.56 -10.04 4.20
C VAL A 46 7.00 -10.66 2.89
N ILE A 47 8.24 -10.39 2.48
CA ILE A 47 8.84 -11.00 1.28
C ILE A 47 9.00 -12.50 1.50
N THR A 48 8.44 -13.28 0.58
CA THR A 48 8.55 -14.74 0.55
C THR A 48 9.51 -15.21 -0.54
N LYS A 49 9.64 -14.46 -1.64
CA LYS A 49 10.53 -14.80 -2.77
C LYS A 49 11.09 -13.55 -3.43
N VAL A 50 12.35 -13.62 -3.86
CA VAL A 50 13.00 -12.61 -4.70
C VAL A 50 13.74 -13.34 -5.81
N GLU A 51 13.48 -12.94 -7.05
CA GLU A 51 14.11 -13.54 -8.23
C GLU A 51 14.70 -12.44 -9.11
N PRO A 52 15.93 -12.60 -9.62
CA PRO A 52 16.47 -11.67 -10.61
C PRO A 52 15.60 -11.73 -11.87
N LYS A 53 15.23 -10.55 -12.40
CA LYS A 53 14.44 -10.42 -13.63
C LYS A 53 15.29 -9.90 -14.78
N SER A 54 16.03 -8.82 -14.52
CA SER A 54 16.96 -8.19 -15.47
C SER A 54 18.01 -7.36 -14.70
N THR A 55 18.87 -6.62 -15.39
CA THR A 55 19.85 -5.74 -14.74
C THR A 55 19.13 -4.77 -13.80
N ASN A 56 19.47 -4.82 -12.50
CA ASN A 56 18.89 -4.00 -11.44
C ASN A 56 17.38 -4.19 -11.23
N GLU A 57 16.76 -5.24 -11.77
CA GLU A 57 15.34 -5.53 -11.58
C GLU A 57 15.13 -6.91 -10.96
N TYR A 58 14.19 -6.97 -10.02
CA TYR A 58 13.86 -8.17 -9.27
C TYR A 58 12.34 -8.38 -9.27
N THR A 59 11.91 -9.61 -9.53
CA THR A 59 10.55 -10.02 -9.23
C THR A 59 10.48 -10.34 -7.74
N VAL A 60 9.65 -9.59 -7.01
CA VAL A 60 9.44 -9.76 -5.57
C VAL A 60 8.04 -10.31 -5.35
N THR A 61 7.95 -11.44 -4.65
CA THR A 61 6.69 -11.99 -4.15
C THR A 61 6.69 -11.89 -2.63
N GLY A 62 5.55 -11.48 -2.07
CA GLY A 62 5.35 -11.44 -0.64
C GLY A 62 3.90 -11.37 -0.24
N ASN A 63 3.67 -11.51 1.05
CA ASN A 63 2.35 -11.50 1.64
C ASN A 63 2.07 -10.10 2.19
N LEU A 64 1.09 -9.41 1.62
CA LEU A 64 0.56 -8.17 2.15
C LEU A 64 -0.56 -8.49 3.13
N THR A 65 -0.49 -7.91 4.32
CA THR A 65 -1.50 -7.97 5.37
C THR A 65 -2.03 -6.57 5.61
N ILE A 66 -3.34 -6.40 5.42
CA ILE A 66 -4.09 -5.18 5.76
C ILE A 66 -5.30 -5.64 6.57
N LYS A 67 -5.57 -4.96 7.69
CA LYS A 67 -6.50 -5.44 8.73
C LYS A 67 -6.11 -6.88 9.13
N GLU A 68 -7.04 -7.82 9.07
CA GLU A 68 -6.83 -9.24 9.42
C GLU A 68 -6.62 -10.15 8.18
N LYS A 69 -6.57 -9.57 6.98
CA LYS A 69 -6.52 -10.33 5.73
C LYS A 69 -5.12 -10.30 5.15
N THR A 70 -4.65 -11.46 4.73
CA THR A 70 -3.34 -11.63 4.10
C THR A 70 -3.53 -12.16 2.68
N ASN A 71 -2.94 -11.50 1.70
CA ASN A 71 -2.94 -11.96 0.31
C ASN A 71 -1.52 -11.86 -0.29
N SER A 72 -1.18 -12.80 -1.17
CA SER A 72 0.09 -12.78 -1.90
C SER A 72 0.05 -11.76 -3.02
N ILE A 73 1.12 -10.96 -3.13
CA ILE A 73 1.32 -9.98 -4.21
C ILE A 73 2.70 -10.20 -4.82
N THR A 74 2.76 -10.08 -6.14
CA THR A 74 4.01 -10.12 -6.90
C THR A 74 4.15 -8.82 -7.69
N PHE A 75 5.32 -8.20 -7.61
CA PHE A 75 5.64 -6.98 -8.35
C PHE A 75 7.10 -6.97 -8.80
N THR A 76 7.44 -6.07 -9.72
CA THR A 76 8.84 -5.83 -10.10
C THR A 76 9.37 -4.66 -9.29
N ALA A 77 10.52 -4.86 -8.64
CA ALA A 77 11.27 -3.81 -7.96
C ALA A 77 12.55 -3.50 -8.74
N LYS A 78 12.89 -2.22 -8.86
CA LYS A 78 14.16 -1.74 -9.42
C LYS A 78 15.07 -1.31 -8.29
N VAL A 79 16.30 -1.82 -8.26
CA VAL A 79 17.28 -1.55 -7.21
C VAL A 79 18.52 -0.93 -7.83
N ASN A 80 18.82 0.32 -7.49
CA ASN A 80 19.99 1.02 -7.99
C ASN A 80 20.89 1.43 -6.81
N THR A 81 22.20 1.37 -7.03
CA THR A 81 23.18 1.90 -6.06
C THR A 81 23.85 3.13 -6.65
N ILE A 82 23.72 4.27 -5.98
CA ILE A 82 24.29 5.56 -6.39
C ILE A 82 25.01 6.14 -5.17
N ASN A 83 26.30 6.47 -5.28
CA ASN A 83 27.09 7.11 -4.21
C ASN A 83 26.97 6.38 -2.84
N ASN A 84 27.15 5.06 -2.83
CA ASN A 84 26.98 4.19 -1.65
C ASN A 84 25.57 4.19 -1.02
N GLN A 85 24.56 4.74 -1.71
CA GLN A 85 23.17 4.66 -1.32
C GLN A 85 22.44 3.67 -2.21
N THR A 86 21.81 2.66 -1.62
CA THR A 86 20.96 1.73 -2.37
C THR A 86 19.53 2.22 -2.31
N ILE A 87 18.93 2.44 -3.47
CA ILE A 87 17.54 2.88 -3.62
C ILE A 87 16.77 1.74 -4.29
N ALA A 88 15.72 1.27 -3.64
CA ALA A 88 14.78 0.32 -4.20
C ALA A 88 13.44 1.01 -4.47
N GLU A 89 12.94 0.91 -5.69
CA GLU A 89 11.69 1.51 -6.14
C GLU A 89 10.79 0.42 -6.74
N ALA A 90 9.50 0.45 -6.40
CA ALA A 90 8.52 -0.47 -6.94
C ALA A 90 7.15 0.19 -7.02
N THR A 91 6.35 -0.22 -8.00
CA THR A 91 4.92 0.02 -8.01
C THR A 91 4.23 -1.33 -7.92
N LEU A 92 3.28 -1.46 -6.99
CA LEU A 92 2.40 -2.60 -6.91
C LEU A 92 0.95 -2.14 -6.88
N VAL A 93 0.09 -2.97 -7.44
CA VAL A 93 -1.36 -2.78 -7.42
C VAL A 93 -1.94 -3.88 -6.53
N PHE A 94 -2.85 -3.49 -5.63
CA PHE A 94 -3.61 -4.46 -4.85
C PHE A 94 -5.08 -4.11 -4.83
N ASP A 95 -5.91 -5.15 -4.83
CA ASP A 95 -7.35 -5.03 -4.69
C ASP A 95 -7.72 -4.91 -3.21
N ARG A 96 -8.20 -3.74 -2.79
CA ARG A 96 -8.58 -3.44 -1.39
C ARG A 96 -9.78 -4.26 -0.92
N SER A 97 -10.63 -4.75 -1.83
CA SER A 97 -11.80 -5.56 -1.48
C SER A 97 -11.41 -6.89 -0.83
N LYS A 98 -10.26 -7.46 -1.25
CA LYS A 98 -9.66 -8.67 -0.66
C LYS A 98 -9.18 -8.48 0.79
N TYR A 99 -9.15 -7.23 1.26
CA TYR A 99 -8.80 -6.86 2.63
C TYR A 99 -9.99 -6.36 3.44
N ASP A 100 -11.22 -6.62 2.97
CA ASP A 100 -12.44 -6.22 3.65
C ASP A 100 -12.57 -4.69 3.80
N VAL A 101 -11.98 -3.93 2.87
CA VAL A 101 -12.15 -2.47 2.77
C VAL A 101 -13.31 -2.21 1.82
N LYS A 102 -14.52 -2.01 2.37
CA LYS A 102 -15.78 -2.10 1.61
C LYS A 102 -16.31 -0.78 1.08
N PHE A 103 -16.00 0.34 1.73
CA PHE A 103 -16.62 1.63 1.38
C PHE A 103 -16.49 1.93 -0.13
N GLY A 104 -17.61 2.24 -0.79
CA GLY A 104 -17.63 2.59 -2.21
C GLY A 104 -17.13 1.49 -3.16
N SER A 105 -16.96 0.25 -2.70
CA SER A 105 -16.45 -0.85 -3.53
C SER A 105 -17.56 -1.52 -4.31
N GLN A 106 -17.38 -1.64 -5.63
CA GLN A 106 -18.29 -2.36 -6.50
C GLN A 106 -18.31 -3.88 -6.24
N SER A 107 -17.27 -4.42 -5.59
CA SER A 107 -17.23 -5.82 -5.19
C SER A 107 -18.20 -6.17 -4.05
N PHE A 108 -18.71 -5.18 -3.32
CA PHE A 108 -19.67 -5.37 -2.22
C PHE A 108 -21.03 -4.72 -2.46
N PHE A 109 -21.12 -3.72 -3.34
CA PHE A 109 -22.32 -2.90 -3.53
C PHE A 109 -22.60 -2.63 -5.00
N GLU A 110 -23.88 -2.61 -5.36
CA GLU A 110 -24.36 -2.25 -6.70
C GLU A 110 -24.82 -0.79 -6.76
N ASN A 111 -24.97 -0.25 -7.98
CA ASN A 111 -25.56 1.07 -8.26
C ASN A 111 -24.90 2.24 -7.50
N LEU A 112 -23.57 2.21 -7.36
CA LEU A 112 -22.82 3.22 -6.60
C LEU A 112 -22.80 4.61 -7.26
N GLY A 113 -22.88 4.69 -8.59
CA GLY A 113 -22.78 5.95 -9.34
C GLY A 113 -21.55 6.75 -8.89
N ASP A 114 -21.75 8.01 -8.51
CA ASP A 114 -20.69 8.93 -8.07
C ASP A 114 -20.04 8.53 -6.71
N LYS A 115 -20.55 7.51 -6.03
CA LYS A 115 -19.97 6.99 -4.78
C LYS A 115 -18.95 5.86 -5.02
N LEU A 116 -18.72 5.48 -6.27
CA LEU A 116 -17.76 4.45 -6.61
C LEU A 116 -16.34 4.89 -6.23
N VAL A 117 -15.65 4.03 -5.51
CA VAL A 117 -14.23 4.09 -5.21
C VAL A 117 -13.62 2.81 -5.76
N TYR A 118 -12.63 2.91 -6.65
CA TYR A 118 -12.02 1.74 -7.27
C TYR A 118 -11.46 0.77 -6.24
N ASP A 119 -11.51 -0.53 -6.57
CA ASP A 119 -10.97 -1.58 -5.72
C ASP A 119 -9.45 -1.68 -5.84
N ASP A 120 -8.91 -1.43 -7.05
CA ASP A 120 -7.48 -1.38 -7.29
C ASP A 120 -6.86 -0.14 -6.64
N VAL A 121 -5.82 -0.38 -5.85
CA VAL A 121 -4.99 0.64 -5.20
C VAL A 121 -3.57 0.53 -5.74
N ASP A 122 -3.14 1.59 -6.40
CA ASP A 122 -1.75 1.75 -6.83
C ASP A 122 -0.91 2.24 -5.65
N MET A 123 0.16 1.49 -5.33
CA MET A 123 1.10 1.84 -4.28
C MET A 123 2.51 1.90 -4.84
N THR A 124 3.12 3.07 -4.75
CA THR A 124 4.55 3.27 -5.05
C THR A 124 5.36 3.21 -3.77
N VAL A 125 6.40 2.40 -3.77
CA VAL A 125 7.33 2.22 -2.66
C VAL A 125 8.69 2.71 -3.08
N LYS A 126 9.32 3.53 -2.23
CA LYS A 126 10.71 3.97 -2.36
C LYS A 126 11.44 3.75 -1.06
N LEU A 127 12.40 2.83 -1.06
CA LEU A 127 13.27 2.55 0.07
C LEU A 127 14.66 3.13 -0.20
N VAL A 128 15.17 3.89 0.76
CA VAL A 128 16.54 4.43 0.72
C VAL A 128 17.34 3.78 1.83
N LEU A 129 18.23 2.86 1.44
CA LEU A 129 19.18 2.20 2.34
C LEU A 129 20.47 3.01 2.37
N ARG A 130 20.84 3.46 3.56
CA ARG A 130 22.14 4.06 3.82
C ARG A 130 22.97 3.01 4.56
N SER A 131 24.11 2.62 3.98
CA SER A 131 25.14 1.93 4.74
C SER A 131 25.74 2.92 5.73
N GLU A 132 25.72 2.56 7.02
CA GLU A 132 26.53 3.23 8.05
C GLU A 132 28.02 3.11 7.77
#